data_AF-A0A5D2YA65-F1
#
_entry.id   AF-A0A5D2YA65-F1
#
_cell.length_a   1.000
_cell.length_b   1.000
_cell.length_c   1.000
_cell.angle_alpha   90.00
_cell.angle_beta   90.00
_cell.angle_gamma   90.00
#
_symmetry.space_group_name_H-M   'P 1'
#
loop_
_entity.id
_entity.type
_entity.pdbx_description
1 polymer ?
#
loop_
_entity_poly.entity_id
_entity_poly.type
_entity_poly.pdbx_seq_one_letter_code
_entity_poly.pdbx_strand_id
1 'polypeptide(L)'
;MSAADDMSPRNLIRLQRLLSKTMEYSPRNNLGSRWREYHGCYDWSGLLDPLDENLRREVVRYGEFVQAAYHCFHSNPAMSADEAPLPRHVSLPERSYKVTKSLYATSSVGLPQWVDDVAPNLGWMTQRSSWMGFVAVCDDKREIQRMGRRDIVIALRGTATCLEWTENFRAQLVEISESDNPTQKVGRGFLSLHKTPGAHVPSLAESVVDEVQRLTEMYKGENLSITITGHSLGAALSLLVADEISSCAPQVPPIAVFSFGGPRVGNKGFADRLNEKNIKVLRIVNNQDLITKVPGVFIDEGFKQDPDKPKEEQRNESFARVFNMLENYNPWAYSHVGTELKVDTKMSPYLKPNVDVACCHDLEAYLHLVDGFLSMECPFRSNAKRSLAKLIDNQKSNVKQLYTHEALSLNLERRDSFSISMISCLPSPSR
;
A
#
# COMPACT_ATOMS: atom_id res chain seq x y z
N MET A 1 9.82 29.61 -7.17
CA MET A 1 10.44 30.20 -5.96
C MET A 1 11.95 30.12 -6.16
N SER A 2 12.64 31.21 -5.84
CA SER A 2 14.07 31.41 -6.14
C SER A 2 14.95 30.43 -5.37
N ALA A 3 16.03 29.94 -5.99
CA ALA A 3 17.05 29.08 -5.36
C ALA A 3 17.67 29.69 -4.07
N ALA A 4 17.46 30.99 -3.83
CA ALA A 4 17.88 31.67 -2.61
C ALA A 4 17.02 31.31 -1.37
N ASP A 5 15.73 30.99 -1.54
CA ASP A 5 14.88 30.55 -0.42
C ASP A 5 15.25 29.15 0.07
N ASP A 6 15.69 28.27 -0.84
CA ASP A 6 16.11 26.89 -0.53
C ASP A 6 17.38 26.84 0.36
N MET A 7 18.18 27.91 0.40
CA MET A 7 19.44 28.01 1.14
C MET A 7 19.33 28.73 2.49
N SER A 8 18.12 28.96 3.02
CA SER A 8 17.97 29.55 4.36
C SER A 8 18.43 28.57 5.46
N PRO A 9 19.03 29.04 6.57
CA PRO A 9 19.45 28.17 7.68
C PRO A 9 18.33 27.28 8.24
N ARG A 10 17.09 27.78 8.23
CA ARG A 10 15.90 27.01 8.63
C ARG A 10 15.57 25.88 7.65
N ASN A 11 15.74 26.12 6.35
CA ASN A 11 15.55 25.09 5.32
C ASN A 11 16.67 24.05 5.34
N LEU A 12 17.92 24.44 5.59
CA LEU A 12 19.04 23.51 5.73
C LEU A 12 18.91 22.59 6.95
N ILE A 13 18.56 23.12 8.13
CA ILE A 13 18.31 22.29 9.33
C ILE A 13 17.16 21.31 9.07
N ARG A 14 16.09 21.78 8.40
CA ARG A 14 14.96 20.94 8.01
C ARG A 14 15.37 19.85 7.01
N LEU A 15 16.21 20.17 6.01
CA LEU A 15 16.73 19.21 5.04
C LEU A 15 17.64 18.18 5.70
N GLN A 16 18.57 18.60 6.56
CA GLN A 16 19.42 17.70 7.35
C GLN A 16 18.57 16.72 8.19
N ARG A 17 17.48 17.21 8.78
CA ARG A 17 16.53 16.38 9.53
C ARG A 17 15.81 15.36 8.64
N LEU A 18 15.27 15.80 7.50
CA LEU A 18 14.58 14.93 6.53
C LEU A 18 15.51 13.90 5.89
N LEU A 19 16.78 14.26 5.69
CA LEU A 19 17.82 13.37 5.16
C LEU A 19 18.47 12.50 6.26
N SER A 20 18.04 12.64 7.52
CA SER A 20 18.39 11.69 8.57
C SER A 20 17.59 10.38 8.38
N LYS A 21 18.21 9.23 8.68
CA LYS A 21 17.53 7.92 8.68
C LYS A 21 16.63 7.69 9.90
N THR A 22 16.72 8.56 10.90
CA THR A 22 15.86 8.56 12.10
C THR A 22 14.46 9.01 11.72
N MET A 23 13.48 8.12 11.85
CA MET A 23 12.09 8.43 11.51
C MET A 23 11.47 9.34 12.57
N GLU A 24 10.98 10.50 12.13
CA GLU A 24 10.06 11.29 12.90
C GLU A 24 8.63 10.89 12.53
N TYR A 25 7.74 10.83 13.52
CA TYR A 25 6.35 10.48 13.32
C TYR A 25 5.44 11.64 13.74
N SER A 26 4.28 11.77 13.09
CA SER A 26 3.20 12.66 13.60
C SER A 26 2.91 12.30 15.07
N PRO A 27 2.51 13.23 15.95
CA PRO A 27 2.33 12.97 17.39
C PRO A 27 1.50 11.72 17.68
N ARG A 28 1.91 10.95 18.70
CA ARG A 28 1.24 9.70 19.10
C ARG A 28 0.13 10.01 20.12
N ASN A 29 -0.95 10.62 19.66
CA ASN A 29 -2.06 11.00 20.53
C ASN A 29 -2.95 9.79 20.91
N ASN A 30 -3.79 9.98 21.93
CA ASN A 30 -4.80 9.02 22.34
C ASN A 30 -5.97 9.01 21.34
N LEU A 31 -6.32 7.83 20.83
CA LEU A 31 -7.40 7.60 19.88
C LEU A 31 -8.64 6.98 20.54
N GLY A 32 -8.52 6.52 21.80
CA GLY A 32 -9.45 5.56 22.39
C GLY A 32 -10.89 6.05 22.50
N SER A 33 -11.14 7.35 22.65
CA SER A 33 -12.51 7.88 22.66
C SER A 33 -13.15 7.96 21.27
N ARG A 34 -12.35 8.07 20.21
CA ARG A 34 -12.79 8.28 18.81
C ARG A 34 -12.33 7.17 17.89
N TRP A 35 -11.98 6.01 18.44
CA TRP A 35 -11.27 4.98 17.70
C TRP A 35 -12.08 4.44 16.53
N ARG A 36 -13.42 4.35 16.69
CA ARG A 36 -14.35 3.91 15.65
C ARG A 36 -14.40 4.88 14.48
N GLU A 37 -14.26 6.19 14.73
CA GLU A 37 -14.18 7.21 13.67
C GLU A 37 -12.93 7.01 12.82
N TYR A 38 -11.78 6.81 13.48
CA TYR A 38 -10.52 6.49 12.79
C TYR A 38 -10.55 5.12 12.10
N HIS A 39 -11.44 4.22 12.54
CA HIS A 39 -11.73 2.93 11.93
C HIS A 39 -12.89 3.01 10.91
N GLY A 40 -13.30 4.22 10.51
CA GLY A 40 -14.19 4.43 9.36
C GLY A 40 -15.68 4.31 9.64
N CYS A 41 -16.15 4.34 10.89
CA CYS A 41 -17.59 4.18 11.18
C CYS A 41 -18.48 5.24 10.51
N TYR A 42 -17.93 6.41 10.19
CA TYR A 42 -18.56 7.49 9.41
C TYR A 42 -17.87 7.74 8.07
N ASP A 43 -17.27 6.70 7.49
CA ASP A 43 -16.59 6.74 6.19
C ASP A 43 -15.53 7.85 6.09
N TRP A 44 -14.87 8.13 7.22
CA TRP A 44 -13.87 9.19 7.44
C TRP A 44 -14.35 10.61 7.08
N SER A 45 -15.65 10.85 7.10
CA SER A 45 -16.24 12.18 6.90
C SER A 45 -15.62 13.21 7.85
N GLY A 46 -15.15 14.32 7.30
CA GLY A 46 -14.48 15.39 8.05
C GLY A 46 -13.04 15.10 8.50
N LEU A 47 -12.44 13.95 8.12
CA LEU A 47 -11.07 13.58 8.51
C LEU A 47 -10.07 13.59 7.34
N LEU A 48 -10.54 13.73 6.09
CA LEU A 48 -9.69 13.56 4.90
C LEU A 48 -9.23 14.88 4.27
N ASP A 49 -10.00 15.96 4.39
CA ASP A 49 -9.67 17.28 3.83
C ASP A 49 -10.18 18.40 4.76
N PRO A 50 -9.32 19.02 5.59
CA PRO A 50 -7.90 18.68 5.77
C PRO A 50 -7.70 17.32 6.42
N LEU A 51 -6.58 16.65 6.10
CA LEU A 51 -6.25 15.35 6.67
C LEU A 51 -5.92 15.47 8.16
N ASP A 52 -6.76 14.84 8.99
CA ASP A 52 -6.60 14.78 10.45
C ASP A 52 -5.23 14.21 10.83
N GLU A 53 -4.59 14.78 11.84
CA GLU A 53 -3.22 14.45 12.22
C GLU A 53 -3.07 13.01 12.75
N ASN A 54 -4.07 12.52 13.49
CA ASN A 54 -4.08 11.15 13.99
C ASN A 54 -4.36 10.18 12.86
N LEU A 55 -5.32 10.48 11.98
CA LEU A 55 -5.59 9.65 10.82
C LEU A 55 -4.36 9.56 9.91
N ARG A 56 -3.67 10.68 9.66
CA ARG A 56 -2.39 10.69 8.92
C ARG A 56 -1.39 9.72 9.54
N ARG A 57 -1.20 9.76 10.87
CA ARG A 57 -0.28 8.85 11.57
C ARG A 57 -0.66 7.39 11.35
N GLU A 58 -1.94 7.05 11.54
CA GLU A 58 -2.39 5.65 11.42
C GLU A 58 -2.33 5.16 9.96
N VAL A 59 -2.68 5.99 8.96
CA VAL A 59 -2.52 5.62 7.54
C VAL A 59 -1.05 5.35 7.22
N VAL A 60 -0.13 6.23 7.62
CA VAL A 60 1.32 6.00 7.41
C VAL A 60 1.78 4.71 8.09
N ARG A 61 1.32 4.48 9.32
CA ARG A 61 1.63 3.27 10.09
C ARG A 61 1.12 1.99 9.41
N TYR A 62 -0.09 2.01 8.85
CA TYR A 62 -0.61 0.86 8.10
C TYR A 62 0.22 0.57 6.85
N GLY A 63 0.66 1.60 6.13
CA GLY A 63 1.62 1.40 5.04
C GLY A 63 2.98 0.86 5.47
N GLU A 64 3.45 1.17 6.69
CA GLU A 64 4.69 0.60 7.23
C GLU A 64 4.59 -0.90 7.52
N PHE A 65 3.41 -1.41 7.88
CA PHE A 65 3.19 -2.87 7.94
C PHE A 65 3.32 -3.51 6.56
N VAL A 66 2.82 -2.86 5.51
CA VAL A 66 3.00 -3.33 4.13
C VAL A 66 4.47 -3.28 3.72
N GLN A 67 5.21 -2.25 4.12
CA GLN A 67 6.65 -2.15 3.86
C GLN A 67 7.45 -3.25 4.58
N ALA A 68 7.07 -3.59 5.82
CA ALA A 68 7.63 -4.74 6.53
C ALA A 68 7.36 -6.06 5.78
N ALA A 69 6.21 -6.18 5.12
CA ALA A 69 5.93 -7.34 4.27
C ALA A 69 6.87 -7.39 3.05
N TYR A 70 7.07 -6.28 2.34
CA TYR A 70 8.06 -6.24 1.26
C TYR A 70 9.47 -6.61 1.72
N HIS A 71 9.94 -6.08 2.85
CA HIS A 71 11.26 -6.40 3.39
C HIS A 71 11.42 -7.89 3.72
N CYS A 72 10.41 -8.51 4.35
CA CYS A 72 10.44 -9.93 4.67
C CYS A 72 10.50 -10.80 3.39
N PHE A 73 9.77 -10.41 2.35
CA PHE A 73 9.82 -11.08 1.06
C PHE A 73 11.20 -10.96 0.39
N HIS A 74 11.76 -9.75 0.29
CA HIS A 74 13.07 -9.53 -0.35
C HIS A 74 14.24 -10.17 0.40
N SER A 75 14.13 -10.31 1.73
CA SER A 75 15.15 -10.97 2.54
C SER A 75 15.21 -12.49 2.30
N ASN A 76 14.10 -13.10 1.88
CA ASN A 76 14.03 -14.51 1.53
C ASN A 76 12.99 -14.76 0.43
N PRO A 77 13.34 -14.49 -0.84
CA PRO A 77 12.41 -14.66 -1.95
C PRO A 77 12.23 -16.15 -2.32
N ALA A 78 13.19 -17.00 -1.97
CA ALA A 78 13.15 -18.43 -2.26
C ALA A 78 12.10 -19.14 -1.40
N MET A 79 11.23 -19.89 -2.06
CA MET A 79 10.40 -20.92 -1.43
C MET A 79 10.70 -22.24 -2.13
N SER A 80 11.02 -23.27 -1.35
CA SER A 80 11.16 -24.62 -1.87
C SER A 80 9.81 -25.11 -2.39
N ALA A 81 9.81 -25.80 -3.53
CA ALA A 81 8.61 -26.48 -4.03
C ALA A 81 8.29 -27.75 -3.23
N ASP A 82 9.29 -28.30 -2.52
CA ASP A 82 9.26 -29.64 -1.95
C ASP A 82 9.17 -29.65 -0.41
N GLU A 83 9.29 -28.47 0.24
CA GLU A 83 9.31 -28.36 1.71
C GLU A 83 8.31 -27.33 2.23
N ALA A 84 7.72 -27.64 3.38
CA ALA A 84 6.86 -26.70 4.10
C ALA A 84 7.65 -25.46 4.52
N PRO A 85 7.10 -24.24 4.33
CA PRO A 85 7.85 -23.03 4.60
C PRO A 85 8.07 -22.85 6.12
N LEU A 86 9.30 -22.52 6.48
CA LEU A 86 9.66 -22.19 7.86
C LEU A 86 8.99 -20.87 8.31
N PRO A 87 8.71 -20.71 9.63
CA PRO A 87 8.26 -19.46 10.19
C PRO A 87 9.21 -18.32 9.82
N ARG A 88 8.68 -17.27 9.19
CA ARG A 88 9.49 -16.11 8.80
C ARG A 88 9.49 -15.08 9.93
N HIS A 89 10.67 -14.60 10.27
CA HIS A 89 10.79 -13.45 11.16
C HIS A 89 10.45 -12.18 10.38
N VAL A 90 9.43 -11.44 10.85
CA VAL A 90 9.05 -10.14 10.30
C VAL A 90 9.49 -9.07 11.29
N SER A 91 10.41 -8.21 10.87
CA SER A 91 10.85 -7.08 11.67
C SER A 91 9.88 -5.92 11.51
N LEU A 92 9.03 -5.71 12.52
CA LEU A 92 8.09 -4.59 12.57
C LEU A 92 8.77 -3.32 13.12
N PRO A 93 8.52 -2.13 12.54
CA PRO A 93 9.08 -0.87 13.03
C PRO A 93 8.69 -0.57 14.49
N GLU A 94 7.44 -0.85 14.85
CA GLU A 94 6.94 -0.75 16.21
C GLU A 94 6.86 -2.14 16.86
N ARG A 95 7.46 -2.29 18.06
CA ARG A 95 7.44 -3.54 18.84
C ARG A 95 6.12 -3.77 19.60
N SER A 96 5.06 -3.03 19.27
CA SER A 96 3.75 -3.15 19.92
C SER A 96 2.86 -4.24 19.31
N TYR A 97 3.27 -4.80 18.17
CA TYR A 97 2.58 -5.89 17.50
C TYR A 97 3.45 -7.13 17.47
N LYS A 98 2.80 -8.28 17.68
CA LYS A 98 3.40 -9.60 17.53
C LYS A 98 2.85 -10.26 16.27
N VAL A 99 3.74 -10.64 15.36
CA VAL A 99 3.37 -11.46 14.19
C VAL A 99 3.03 -12.86 14.65
N THR A 100 1.89 -13.37 14.19
CA THR A 100 1.34 -14.66 14.61
C THR A 100 1.20 -15.66 13.47
N LYS A 101 1.09 -15.19 12.22
CA LYS A 101 0.96 -16.06 11.04
C LYS A 101 1.63 -15.45 9.81
N SER A 102 2.38 -16.27 9.07
CA SER A 102 2.81 -15.96 7.70
C SER A 102 1.72 -16.32 6.72
N LEU A 103 1.50 -15.46 5.72
CA LEU A 103 0.49 -15.65 4.69
C LEU A 103 1.14 -15.91 3.34
N TYR A 104 0.55 -16.83 2.58
CA TYR A 104 1.01 -17.25 1.27
C TYR A 104 -0.14 -17.17 0.27
N ALA A 105 0.19 -16.92 -0.99
CA ALA A 105 -0.75 -16.97 -2.09
C ALA A 105 -0.17 -17.83 -3.21
N THR A 106 -1.01 -18.66 -3.82
CA THR A 106 -0.63 -19.55 -4.92
C THR A 106 -1.43 -19.17 -6.15
N SER A 107 -0.76 -19.03 -7.31
CA SER A 107 -1.48 -18.86 -8.57
C SER A 107 -1.62 -20.19 -9.28
N SER A 108 -2.85 -20.53 -9.70
CA SER A 108 -3.14 -21.67 -10.56
C SER A 108 -3.12 -21.31 -12.05
N VAL A 109 -2.92 -20.04 -12.39
CA VAL A 109 -2.88 -19.55 -13.79
C VAL A 109 -1.43 -19.59 -14.28
N GLY A 110 -1.16 -20.43 -15.28
CA GLY A 110 0.16 -20.48 -15.92
C GLY A 110 0.50 -19.17 -16.64
N LEU A 111 1.77 -18.77 -16.58
CA LEU A 111 2.27 -17.66 -17.40
C LEU A 111 2.29 -18.06 -18.88
N PRO A 112 2.12 -17.10 -19.81
CA PRO A 112 2.36 -17.34 -21.23
C PRO A 112 3.81 -17.79 -21.49
N GLN A 113 4.00 -18.78 -22.36
CA GLN A 113 5.31 -19.39 -22.65
C GLN A 113 6.42 -18.38 -23.01
N TRP A 114 6.08 -17.28 -23.67
CA TRP A 114 7.07 -16.26 -24.05
C TRP A 114 7.75 -15.57 -22.85
N VAL A 115 7.12 -15.59 -21.66
CA VAL A 115 7.69 -15.00 -20.44
C VAL A 115 8.88 -15.82 -19.92
N ASP A 116 8.86 -17.13 -20.12
CA ASP A 116 10.00 -18.01 -19.81
C ASP A 116 11.20 -17.73 -20.75
N ASP A 117 10.93 -17.25 -21.97
CA ASP A 117 11.95 -16.95 -22.98
C ASP A 117 12.63 -15.58 -22.79
N VAL A 118 11.89 -14.53 -22.38
CA VAL A 118 12.47 -13.19 -22.12
C VAL A 118 12.97 -12.99 -20.71
N ALA A 119 12.50 -13.77 -19.73
CA ALA A 119 12.90 -13.66 -18.34
C ALA A 119 13.04 -15.04 -17.66
N PRO A 120 14.10 -15.82 -17.95
CA PRO A 120 14.30 -17.16 -17.40
C PRO A 120 14.42 -17.21 -15.85
N ASN A 121 14.60 -16.06 -15.20
CA ASN A 121 14.59 -15.93 -13.73
C ASN A 121 13.17 -15.79 -13.12
N LEU A 122 12.10 -15.74 -13.94
CA LEU A 122 10.70 -15.69 -13.48
C LEU A 122 10.09 -17.07 -13.21
N GLY A 123 10.85 -18.17 -13.31
CA GLY A 123 10.39 -19.53 -13.00
C GLY A 123 9.88 -19.78 -11.56
N TRP A 124 9.91 -18.75 -10.68
CA TRP A 124 9.21 -18.77 -9.40
C TRP A 124 7.70 -18.47 -9.51
N MET A 125 7.21 -18.06 -10.68
CA MET A 125 5.80 -17.68 -10.94
C MET A 125 4.95 -18.79 -11.57
N THR A 126 5.54 -19.93 -11.94
CA THR A 126 4.81 -21.11 -12.41
C THR A 126 4.49 -22.02 -11.20
N GLN A 127 3.20 -22.19 -10.87
CA GLN A 127 2.69 -23.15 -9.86
C GLN A 127 3.42 -23.14 -8.49
N ARG A 128 3.86 -21.97 -8.00
CA ARG A 128 4.54 -21.85 -6.71
C ARG A 128 3.81 -20.89 -5.79
N SER A 129 3.67 -21.29 -4.54
CA SER A 129 3.21 -20.41 -3.47
C SER A 129 4.25 -19.31 -3.24
N SER A 130 3.79 -18.08 -3.04
CA SER A 130 4.65 -16.95 -2.72
C SER A 130 4.25 -16.37 -1.37
N TRP A 131 5.24 -15.99 -0.56
CA TRP A 131 4.97 -15.29 0.69
C TRP A 131 4.38 -13.91 0.36
N MET A 132 3.17 -13.64 0.87
CA MET A 132 2.35 -12.49 0.51
C MET A 132 2.18 -11.49 1.65
N GLY A 133 2.38 -11.93 2.90
CA GLY A 133 2.10 -11.06 4.03
C GLY A 133 2.08 -11.79 5.35
N PHE A 134 1.45 -11.17 6.33
CA PHE A 134 1.33 -11.72 7.67
C PHE A 134 0.08 -11.23 8.40
N VAL A 135 -0.28 -11.97 9.44
CA VAL A 135 -1.20 -11.53 10.50
C VAL A 135 -0.39 -11.16 11.74
N ALA A 136 -0.73 -10.04 12.35
CA ALA A 136 -0.15 -9.58 13.60
C ALA A 136 -1.26 -9.10 14.55
N VAL A 137 -0.99 -9.11 15.85
CA VAL A 137 -1.91 -8.58 16.86
C VAL A 137 -1.17 -7.63 17.78
N CYS A 138 -1.81 -6.53 18.15
CA CYS A 138 -1.27 -5.61 19.15
C CYS A 138 -1.23 -6.32 20.51
N ASP A 139 -0.04 -6.50 21.10
CA ASP A 139 0.14 -7.16 22.40
C ASP A 139 0.67 -6.18 23.48
N ASP A 140 1.09 -4.98 23.10
CA ASP A 140 1.49 -3.93 24.03
C ASP A 140 0.30 -3.24 24.71
N LYS A 141 0.26 -3.31 26.05
CA LYS A 141 -0.83 -2.75 26.86
C LYS A 141 -0.99 -1.24 26.70
N ARG A 142 0.11 -0.50 26.55
CA ARG A 142 0.06 0.97 26.42
C ARG A 142 -0.55 1.36 25.08
N GLU A 143 -0.21 0.62 24.04
CA GLU A 143 -0.75 0.85 22.71
C GLU A 143 -2.23 0.46 22.60
N ILE A 144 -2.64 -0.64 23.21
CA ILE A 144 -4.06 -1.01 23.31
C ILE A 144 -4.86 0.10 24.01
N GLN A 145 -4.34 0.63 25.11
CA GLN A 145 -4.97 1.75 25.83
C GLN A 145 -5.03 3.02 24.98
N ARG A 146 -3.97 3.34 24.22
CA ARG A 146 -3.94 4.48 23.31
C ARG A 146 -4.97 4.34 22.19
N MET A 147 -5.09 3.15 21.59
CA MET A 147 -6.01 2.87 20.49
C MET A 147 -7.46 2.65 20.94
N GLY A 148 -7.67 2.42 22.24
CA GLY A 148 -8.97 2.09 22.85
C GLY A 148 -9.49 0.68 22.52
N ARG A 149 -8.64 -0.15 21.91
CA ARG A 149 -8.96 -1.48 21.38
C ARG A 149 -7.70 -2.29 21.13
N ARG A 150 -7.84 -3.61 21.08
CA ARG A 150 -6.81 -4.50 20.54
C ARG A 150 -7.05 -4.67 19.04
N ASP A 151 -6.06 -4.28 18.28
CA ASP A 151 -6.11 -4.31 16.82
C ASP A 151 -5.39 -5.55 16.28
N ILE A 152 -6.05 -6.28 15.38
CA ILE A 152 -5.50 -7.37 14.59
C ILE A 152 -5.19 -6.80 13.21
N VAL A 153 -3.93 -6.85 12.78
CA VAL A 153 -3.49 -6.34 11.48
C VAL A 153 -3.23 -7.49 10.53
N ILE A 154 -3.79 -7.40 9.32
CA ILE A 154 -3.46 -8.26 8.18
C ILE A 154 -2.76 -7.39 7.15
N ALA A 155 -1.47 -7.63 6.90
CA ALA A 155 -0.67 -6.82 5.98
C ALA A 155 -0.25 -7.63 4.76
N LEU A 156 -0.61 -7.15 3.56
CA LEU A 156 -0.39 -7.83 2.30
C LEU A 156 0.43 -6.96 1.34
N ARG A 157 1.56 -7.49 0.86
CA ARG A 157 2.39 -6.79 -0.16
C ARG A 157 1.77 -6.92 -1.56
N GLY A 158 2.21 -6.06 -2.47
CA GLY A 158 2.00 -6.24 -3.91
C GLY A 158 3.11 -7.07 -4.57
N THR A 159 3.04 -7.21 -5.89
CA THR A 159 4.11 -7.84 -6.71
C THR A 159 5.19 -6.82 -7.08
N ALA A 160 6.43 -7.30 -7.26
CA ALA A 160 7.56 -6.47 -7.68
C ALA A 160 7.43 -5.99 -9.14
N THR A 161 6.69 -6.73 -9.98
CA THR A 161 6.42 -6.41 -11.39
C THR A 161 4.90 -6.23 -11.63
N CYS A 162 4.30 -5.25 -10.96
CA CYS A 162 2.84 -5.06 -10.93
C CYS A 162 2.18 -4.85 -12.32
N LEU A 163 2.91 -4.26 -13.28
CA LEU A 163 2.38 -4.03 -14.64
C LEU A 163 2.10 -5.35 -15.36
N GLU A 164 3.01 -6.32 -15.28
CA GLU A 164 2.87 -7.64 -15.90
C GLU A 164 1.66 -8.41 -15.33
N TRP A 165 1.38 -8.26 -14.03
CA TRP A 165 0.18 -8.84 -13.41
C TRP A 165 -1.10 -8.15 -13.88
N THR A 166 -1.08 -6.82 -13.98
CA THR A 166 -2.24 -6.04 -14.41
C THR A 166 -2.70 -6.40 -15.81
N GLU A 167 -1.76 -6.80 -16.68
CA GLU A 167 -2.05 -7.29 -18.03
C GLU A 167 -2.48 -8.76 -18.04
N ASN A 168 -1.84 -9.62 -17.26
CA ASN A 168 -2.15 -11.06 -17.18
C ASN A 168 -3.52 -11.37 -16.55
N PHE A 169 -4.09 -10.45 -15.75
CA PHE A 169 -5.39 -10.64 -15.08
C PHE A 169 -6.57 -9.92 -15.75
N ARG A 170 -6.38 -9.41 -16.96
CA ARG A 170 -7.43 -8.63 -17.63
C ARG A 170 -8.69 -9.45 -17.94
N ALA A 171 -9.80 -8.81 -17.59
CA ALA A 171 -11.13 -8.85 -18.19
C ALA A 171 -12.16 -9.89 -17.71
N GLN A 172 -11.79 -11.04 -17.15
CA GLN A 172 -12.83 -12.01 -16.74
C GLN A 172 -13.29 -11.79 -15.29
N LEU A 173 -14.46 -11.19 -15.15
CA LEU A 173 -15.24 -11.23 -13.92
C LEU A 173 -15.85 -12.63 -13.74
N VAL A 174 -15.68 -13.21 -12.56
CA VAL A 174 -16.26 -14.50 -12.17
C VAL A 174 -17.11 -14.33 -10.93
N GLU A 175 -18.12 -15.17 -10.79
CA GLU A 175 -19.01 -15.20 -9.62
C GLU A 175 -18.25 -15.64 -8.38
N ILE A 176 -18.57 -15.04 -7.24
CA ILE A 176 -18.06 -15.46 -5.95
C ILE A 176 -18.86 -16.71 -5.55
N SER A 177 -18.21 -17.87 -5.45
CA SER A 177 -18.88 -19.18 -5.30
C SER A 177 -19.79 -19.33 -4.07
N GLU A 178 -19.71 -18.41 -3.12
CA GLU A 178 -20.51 -18.38 -1.89
C GLU A 178 -21.64 -17.32 -1.89
N SER A 179 -21.82 -16.59 -2.99
CA SER A 179 -22.93 -15.64 -3.11
C SER A 179 -24.15 -16.29 -3.74
N ASP A 180 -25.29 -16.29 -3.04
CA ASP A 180 -26.61 -16.61 -3.60
C ASP A 180 -27.05 -15.64 -4.72
N ASN A 181 -26.29 -14.54 -4.89
CA ASN A 181 -26.56 -13.50 -5.87
C ASN A 181 -25.57 -13.56 -7.05
N PRO A 182 -25.99 -14.00 -8.25
CA PRO A 182 -25.13 -14.14 -9.42
C PRO A 182 -24.59 -12.80 -9.96
N THR A 183 -25.04 -11.67 -9.42
CA THR A 183 -24.55 -10.35 -9.79
C THR A 183 -23.26 -9.95 -9.05
N GLN A 184 -22.82 -10.70 -8.03
CA GLN A 184 -21.61 -10.40 -7.26
C GLN A 184 -20.39 -11.06 -7.93
N LYS A 185 -19.55 -10.25 -8.58
CA LYS A 185 -18.42 -10.76 -9.38
C LYS A 185 -17.10 -10.06 -9.07
N VAL A 186 -16.02 -10.83 -9.12
CA VAL A 186 -14.63 -10.38 -8.88
C VAL A 186 -13.71 -10.82 -10.00
N GLY A 187 -12.56 -10.17 -10.14
CA GLY A 187 -11.56 -10.57 -11.11
C GLY A 187 -11.06 -11.99 -10.84
N ARG A 188 -11.14 -12.87 -11.85
CA ARG A 188 -10.78 -14.29 -11.76
C ARG A 188 -9.41 -14.53 -11.13
N GLY A 189 -8.47 -13.66 -11.43
CA GLY A 189 -7.12 -13.74 -10.88
C GLY A 189 -6.97 -13.48 -9.42
N PHE A 190 -7.60 -12.40 -8.97
CA PHE A 190 -7.61 -12.04 -7.56
C PHE A 190 -8.26 -13.17 -6.77
N LEU A 191 -9.37 -13.73 -7.28
CA LEU A 191 -10.03 -14.88 -6.67
C LEU A 191 -9.15 -16.14 -6.67
N SER A 192 -8.48 -16.43 -7.80
CA SER A 192 -7.54 -17.56 -7.92
C SER A 192 -6.44 -17.49 -6.88
N LEU A 193 -5.75 -16.34 -6.75
CA LEU A 193 -4.72 -16.14 -5.74
C LEU A 193 -5.24 -16.27 -4.30
N HIS A 194 -6.48 -15.84 -4.08
CA HIS A 194 -7.10 -15.84 -2.77
C HIS A 194 -7.51 -17.25 -2.31
N LYS A 195 -8.07 -18.06 -3.21
CA LYS A 195 -8.69 -19.36 -2.88
C LYS A 195 -7.83 -20.58 -3.26
N THR A 196 -6.77 -20.45 -4.07
CA THR A 196 -5.96 -21.61 -4.49
C THR A 196 -4.99 -22.04 -3.36
N PRO A 197 -5.09 -23.28 -2.84
CA PRO A 197 -4.09 -23.82 -1.92
C PRO A 197 -2.79 -24.16 -2.65
N GLY A 198 -1.67 -24.11 -1.93
CA GLY A 198 -0.38 -24.63 -2.41
C GLY A 198 -0.17 -26.10 -2.03
N ALA A 199 0.93 -26.69 -2.52
CA ALA A 199 1.28 -28.08 -2.20
C ALA A 199 1.49 -28.34 -0.69
N HIS A 200 2.03 -27.34 0.02
CA HIS A 200 2.38 -27.44 1.45
C HIS A 200 1.80 -26.31 2.30
N VAL A 201 0.97 -25.45 1.70
CA VAL A 201 0.36 -24.31 2.40
C VAL A 201 -1.12 -24.22 2.06
N PRO A 202 -2.00 -23.95 3.05
CA PRO A 202 -3.39 -23.65 2.78
C PRO A 202 -3.52 -22.41 1.89
N SER A 203 -4.71 -22.20 1.33
CA SER A 203 -5.01 -20.98 0.58
C SER A 203 -4.86 -19.73 1.47
N LEU A 204 -4.77 -18.56 0.84
CA LEU A 204 -4.76 -17.30 1.58
C LEU A 204 -6.04 -17.16 2.41
N ALA A 205 -7.20 -17.48 1.83
CA ALA A 205 -8.51 -17.45 2.47
C ALA A 205 -8.56 -18.31 3.75
N GLU A 206 -8.20 -19.59 3.65
CA GLU A 206 -8.18 -20.50 4.81
C GLU A 206 -7.21 -20.00 5.90
N SER A 207 -6.00 -19.58 5.50
CA SER A 207 -4.97 -19.11 6.42
C SER A 207 -5.42 -17.91 7.27
N VAL A 208 -6.13 -16.94 6.66
CA VAL A 208 -6.61 -15.75 7.37
C VAL A 208 -7.83 -16.06 8.22
N VAL A 209 -8.75 -16.90 7.74
CA VAL A 209 -9.94 -17.32 8.50
C VAL A 209 -9.53 -18.04 9.77
N ASP A 210 -8.68 -19.06 9.67
CA ASP A 210 -8.20 -19.84 10.81
C ASP A 210 -7.55 -18.95 11.87
N GLU A 211 -6.68 -18.04 11.43
CA GLU A 211 -5.93 -17.18 12.34
C GLU A 211 -6.79 -16.09 12.98
N VAL A 212 -7.71 -15.48 12.22
CA VAL A 212 -8.64 -14.48 12.76
C VAL A 212 -9.60 -15.11 13.76
N GLN A 213 -10.13 -16.31 13.48
CA GLN A 213 -10.95 -17.05 14.43
C GLN A 213 -10.18 -17.37 15.71
N ARG A 214 -8.95 -17.87 15.58
CA ARG A 214 -8.08 -18.18 16.72
C ARG A 214 -7.80 -16.94 17.59
N LEU A 215 -7.48 -15.80 16.98
CA LEU A 215 -7.22 -14.55 17.70
C LEU A 215 -8.49 -13.98 18.33
N THR A 216 -9.63 -14.05 17.65
CA THR A 216 -10.91 -13.56 18.16
C THR A 216 -11.36 -14.35 19.40
N GLU A 217 -11.21 -15.68 19.38
CA GLU A 217 -11.51 -16.51 20.56
C GLU A 217 -10.48 -16.31 21.68
N MET A 218 -9.19 -16.17 21.34
CA MET A 218 -8.12 -15.92 22.33
C MET A 218 -8.32 -14.64 23.14
N TYR A 219 -8.83 -13.58 22.50
CA TYR A 219 -9.05 -12.27 23.13
C TYR A 219 -10.53 -11.94 23.32
N LYS A 220 -11.35 -12.98 23.46
CA LYS A 220 -12.79 -12.84 23.71
C LYS A 220 -13.06 -12.02 24.97
N GLY A 221 -13.99 -11.07 24.86
CA GLY A 221 -14.31 -10.13 25.94
C GLY A 221 -13.51 -8.82 25.89
N GLU A 222 -12.50 -8.71 25.04
CA GLU A 222 -11.84 -7.43 24.75
C GLU A 222 -12.52 -6.69 23.59
N ASN A 223 -12.31 -5.36 23.53
CA ASN A 223 -12.69 -4.57 22.36
C ASN A 223 -11.70 -4.85 21.23
N LEU A 224 -12.11 -5.62 20.22
CA LEU A 224 -11.30 -5.96 19.07
C LEU A 224 -11.61 -5.09 17.86
N SER A 225 -10.61 -4.89 17.00
CA SER A 225 -10.78 -4.45 15.60
C SER A 225 -9.90 -5.29 14.68
N ILE A 226 -10.32 -5.44 13.43
CA ILE A 226 -9.50 -6.02 12.38
C ILE A 226 -9.17 -4.92 11.37
N THR A 227 -7.89 -4.71 11.13
CA THR A 227 -7.38 -3.75 10.15
C THR A 227 -6.61 -4.49 9.08
N ILE A 228 -7.08 -4.39 7.84
CA ILE A 228 -6.42 -5.01 6.69
C ILE A 228 -5.73 -3.90 5.91
N THR A 229 -4.48 -4.12 5.52
CA THR A 229 -3.76 -3.14 4.72
C THR A 229 -2.96 -3.83 3.63
N GLY A 230 -2.93 -3.18 2.47
CA GLY A 230 -2.18 -3.70 1.36
C GLY A 230 -1.87 -2.65 0.32
N HIS A 231 -0.84 -2.95 -0.47
CA HIS A 231 -0.40 -2.13 -1.57
C HIS A 231 -0.57 -2.88 -2.88
N SER A 232 -0.99 -2.20 -3.96
CA SER A 232 -0.98 -2.78 -5.31
C SER A 232 -1.82 -4.08 -5.36
N LEU A 233 -1.28 -5.23 -5.81
CA LEU A 233 -1.97 -6.53 -5.72
C LEU A 233 -2.45 -6.85 -4.29
N GLY A 234 -1.67 -6.51 -3.27
CA GLY A 234 -2.03 -6.72 -1.87
C GLY A 234 -3.25 -5.90 -1.45
N ALA A 235 -3.46 -4.71 -2.04
CA ALA A 235 -4.68 -3.93 -1.83
C ALA A 235 -5.92 -4.63 -2.44
N ALA A 236 -5.76 -5.27 -3.60
CA ALA A 236 -6.84 -6.05 -4.21
C ALA A 236 -7.22 -7.27 -3.35
N LEU A 237 -6.21 -8.02 -2.91
CA LEU A 237 -6.40 -9.18 -2.02
C LEU A 237 -6.97 -8.77 -0.66
N SER A 238 -6.67 -7.56 -0.17
CA SER A 238 -7.23 -7.04 1.08
C SER A 238 -8.75 -6.97 1.06
N LEU A 239 -9.36 -6.60 -0.08
CA LEU A 239 -10.83 -6.57 -0.22
C LEU A 239 -11.44 -7.97 -0.20
N LEU A 240 -10.80 -8.94 -0.84
CA LEU A 240 -11.26 -10.34 -0.82
C LEU A 240 -11.12 -10.94 0.57
N VAL A 241 -9.99 -10.71 1.25
CA VAL A 241 -9.78 -11.13 2.64
C VAL A 241 -10.82 -10.49 3.57
N ALA A 242 -11.16 -9.21 3.38
CA ALA A 242 -12.20 -8.56 4.17
C ALA A 242 -13.57 -9.23 3.98
N ASP A 243 -13.93 -9.54 2.73
CA ASP A 243 -15.17 -10.26 2.42
C ASP A 243 -15.22 -11.62 3.11
N GLU A 244 -14.13 -12.38 3.02
CA GLU A 244 -14.00 -13.74 3.57
C GLU A 244 -14.17 -13.74 5.10
N ILE A 245 -13.37 -12.94 5.81
CA ILE A 245 -13.36 -12.97 7.28
C ILE A 245 -14.62 -12.34 7.89
N SER A 246 -15.33 -11.46 7.16
CA SER A 246 -16.59 -10.90 7.64
C SER A 246 -17.69 -11.95 7.85
N SER A 247 -17.53 -13.13 7.27
CA SER A 247 -18.48 -14.24 7.37
C SER A 247 -17.93 -15.43 8.16
N CYS A 248 -16.73 -15.32 8.75
CA CYS A 248 -16.10 -16.44 9.44
C CYS A 248 -16.64 -16.70 10.85
N ALA A 249 -17.43 -15.79 11.43
CA ALA A 249 -18.05 -15.96 12.75
C ALA A 249 -19.35 -15.14 12.85
N PRO A 250 -20.28 -15.48 13.77
CA PRO A 250 -21.52 -14.72 13.97
C PRO A 250 -21.30 -13.27 14.43
N GLN A 251 -20.20 -13.01 15.14
CA GLN A 251 -19.82 -11.68 15.64
C GLN A 251 -18.36 -11.41 15.34
N VAL A 252 -18.08 -10.97 14.12
CA VAL A 252 -16.74 -10.55 13.72
C VAL A 252 -16.47 -9.12 14.23
N PRO A 253 -15.27 -8.81 14.75
CA PRO A 253 -14.89 -7.45 15.08
C PRO A 253 -15.02 -6.50 13.88
N PRO A 254 -15.20 -5.17 14.08
CA PRO A 254 -15.24 -4.22 12.97
C PRO A 254 -14.01 -4.34 12.07
N ILE A 255 -14.25 -4.31 10.75
CA ILE A 255 -13.22 -4.49 9.71
C ILE A 255 -13.01 -3.17 8.98
N ALA A 256 -11.77 -2.71 8.91
CA ALA A 256 -11.37 -1.59 8.06
C ALA A 256 -10.20 -1.97 7.15
N VAL A 257 -10.29 -1.58 5.87
CA VAL A 257 -9.26 -1.79 4.86
C VAL A 257 -8.59 -0.45 4.53
N PHE A 258 -7.26 -0.42 4.64
CA PHE A 258 -6.42 0.71 4.20
C PHE A 258 -5.59 0.27 3.00
N SER A 259 -6.03 0.68 1.82
CA SER A 259 -5.45 0.26 0.55
C SER A 259 -4.61 1.36 -0.10
N PHE A 260 -3.41 1.01 -0.58
CA PHE A 260 -2.51 1.93 -1.27
C PHE A 260 -2.36 1.49 -2.72
N GLY A 261 -2.64 2.38 -3.68
CA GLY A 261 -2.45 2.06 -5.11
C GLY A 261 -3.25 0.84 -5.59
N GLY A 262 -4.41 0.55 -4.99
CA GLY A 262 -5.19 -0.64 -5.31
C GLY A 262 -5.99 -0.50 -6.63
N PRO A 263 -6.00 -1.52 -7.51
CA PRO A 263 -6.85 -1.56 -8.69
C PRO A 263 -8.33 -1.80 -8.31
N ARG A 264 -9.25 -1.70 -9.28
CA ARG A 264 -10.62 -2.19 -9.13
C ARG A 264 -10.61 -3.73 -9.05
N VAL A 265 -11.38 -4.30 -8.13
CA VAL A 265 -11.31 -5.75 -7.81
C VAL A 265 -12.51 -6.53 -8.34
N GLY A 266 -13.69 -5.92 -8.33
CA GLY A 266 -14.93 -6.56 -8.75
C GLY A 266 -15.91 -5.54 -9.30
N ASN A 267 -17.12 -6.00 -9.59
CA ASN A 267 -18.18 -5.14 -10.10
C ASN A 267 -18.94 -4.42 -8.98
N LYS A 268 -19.97 -3.66 -9.36
CA LYS A 268 -20.84 -2.98 -8.40
C LYS A 268 -21.51 -3.94 -7.39
N GLY A 269 -21.90 -5.14 -7.81
CA GLY A 269 -22.47 -6.14 -6.91
C GLY A 269 -21.49 -6.55 -5.79
N PHE A 270 -20.19 -6.69 -6.10
CA PHE A 270 -19.18 -6.91 -5.09
C PHE A 270 -18.98 -5.70 -4.17
N ALA A 271 -19.01 -4.47 -4.70
CA ALA A 271 -18.94 -3.25 -3.89
C ALA A 271 -20.11 -3.16 -2.89
N ASP A 272 -21.33 -3.42 -3.37
CA ASP A 272 -22.55 -3.38 -2.56
C ASP A 272 -22.51 -4.48 -1.48
N ARG A 273 -22.03 -5.69 -1.80
CA ARG A 273 -21.79 -6.78 -0.84
C ARG A 273 -20.88 -6.36 0.32
N LEU A 274 -19.76 -5.69 0.05
CA LEU A 274 -18.84 -5.22 1.10
C LEU A 274 -19.49 -4.16 1.99
N ASN A 275 -20.29 -3.26 1.41
CA ASN A 275 -21.04 -2.25 2.16
C ASN A 275 -22.12 -2.87 3.06
N GLU A 276 -22.86 -3.86 2.56
CA GLU A 276 -23.86 -4.62 3.33
C GLU A 276 -23.25 -5.34 4.54
N LYS A 277 -22.01 -5.82 4.40
CA LYS A 277 -21.21 -6.43 5.47
C LYS A 277 -20.58 -5.40 6.42
N ASN A 278 -20.86 -4.10 6.24
CA ASN A 278 -20.30 -3.00 7.01
C ASN A 278 -18.76 -2.98 7.04
N ILE A 279 -18.13 -3.40 5.94
CA ILE A 279 -16.68 -3.34 5.77
C ILE A 279 -16.31 -1.92 5.36
N LYS A 280 -15.45 -1.27 6.13
CA LYS A 280 -14.99 0.09 5.84
C LYS A 280 -13.75 0.05 4.98
N VAL A 281 -13.70 0.83 3.90
CA VAL A 281 -12.57 0.83 2.97
C VAL A 281 -12.10 2.26 2.72
N LEU A 282 -10.85 2.54 3.07
CA LEU A 282 -10.14 3.77 2.71
C LEU A 282 -9.11 3.46 1.62
N ARG A 283 -9.29 4.10 0.47
CA ARG A 283 -8.41 4.01 -0.70
C ARG A 283 -7.49 5.22 -0.74
N ILE A 284 -6.20 4.99 -0.53
CA ILE A 284 -5.17 5.99 -0.77
C ILE A 284 -4.79 5.90 -2.25
N VAL A 285 -5.11 6.95 -3.00
CA VAL A 285 -4.99 7.02 -4.46
C VAL A 285 -4.03 8.13 -4.84
N ASN A 286 -3.05 7.84 -5.69
CA ASN A 286 -2.19 8.83 -6.28
C ASN A 286 -2.73 9.17 -7.68
N ASN A 287 -3.02 10.45 -7.94
CA ASN A 287 -3.59 10.87 -9.23
C ASN A 287 -2.70 10.52 -10.44
N GLN A 288 -1.39 10.40 -10.22
CA GLN A 288 -0.41 10.03 -11.25
C GLN A 288 -0.19 8.51 -11.36
N ASP A 289 -0.84 7.70 -10.51
CA ASP A 289 -0.75 6.24 -10.57
C ASP A 289 -1.88 5.65 -11.42
N LEU A 290 -1.50 5.06 -12.56
CA LEU A 290 -2.42 4.43 -13.50
C LEU A 290 -3.02 3.12 -12.98
N ILE A 291 -2.36 2.43 -12.04
CA ILE A 291 -2.87 1.15 -11.50
C ILE A 291 -4.19 1.36 -10.77
N THR A 292 -4.39 2.52 -10.15
CA THR A 292 -5.66 2.83 -9.49
C THR A 292 -6.84 2.97 -10.45
N LYS A 293 -6.60 3.11 -11.75
CA LYS A 293 -7.63 3.31 -12.79
C LYS A 293 -8.03 2.02 -13.50
N VAL A 294 -7.30 0.91 -13.30
CA VAL A 294 -7.57 -0.37 -13.97
C VAL A 294 -8.39 -1.34 -13.09
N PRO A 295 -9.10 -2.31 -13.70
CA PRO A 295 -9.45 -2.41 -15.12
C PRO A 295 -10.47 -1.34 -15.56
N GLY A 296 -10.28 -0.70 -16.72
CA GLY A 296 -11.16 0.36 -17.25
C GLY A 296 -10.46 1.30 -18.23
N VAL A 297 -11.19 2.24 -18.85
CA VAL A 297 -10.65 3.13 -19.90
C VAL A 297 -9.72 4.18 -19.33
N PHE A 298 -8.51 4.28 -19.90
CA PHE A 298 -7.61 5.42 -19.70
C PHE A 298 -8.13 6.60 -20.52
N ILE A 299 -8.71 7.61 -19.87
CA ILE A 299 -8.80 8.94 -20.51
C ILE A 299 -7.43 9.57 -20.31
N ASP A 300 -6.63 9.54 -21.39
CA ASP A 300 -5.34 10.19 -21.48
C ASP A 300 -5.56 11.72 -21.46
N GLU A 301 -5.40 12.37 -20.31
CA GLU A 301 -5.24 13.82 -20.22
C GLU A 301 -3.79 14.22 -20.56
N GLY A 302 -3.35 13.80 -21.73
CA GLY A 302 -2.01 13.98 -22.26
C GLY A 302 -2.05 14.48 -23.70
N PHE A 303 -2.76 15.59 -23.95
CA PHE A 303 -2.67 16.30 -25.23
C PHE A 303 -1.20 16.68 -25.49
N LYS A 304 -0.53 15.93 -26.37
CA LYS A 304 0.45 16.54 -27.26
C LYS A 304 -0.35 17.54 -28.11
N GLN A 305 -0.26 18.81 -27.75
CA GLN A 305 -0.80 19.91 -28.54
C GLN A 305 -0.16 19.85 -29.94
N ASP A 306 -0.98 19.47 -30.92
CA ASP A 306 -0.79 19.85 -32.31
C ASP A 306 -1.07 21.37 -32.39
N PRO A 307 -0.12 22.22 -32.81
CA PRO A 307 -0.27 23.68 -32.71
C PRO A 307 -1.40 24.28 -33.56
N ASP A 308 -1.99 23.51 -34.47
CA ASP A 308 -2.84 24.04 -35.54
C ASP A 308 -4.35 23.68 -35.44
N LYS A 309 -4.88 23.30 -34.27
CA LYS A 309 -6.34 23.05 -34.11
C LYS A 309 -7.05 24.06 -33.19
N PRO A 310 -8.18 24.64 -33.63
CA PRO A 310 -8.91 25.62 -32.83
C PRO A 310 -9.69 24.97 -31.68
N LYS A 311 -9.87 25.75 -30.62
CA LYS A 311 -10.40 25.39 -29.30
C LYS A 311 -11.82 24.82 -29.35
N GLU A 312 -12.00 23.59 -28.86
CA GLU A 312 -13.30 22.99 -28.55
C GLU A 312 -13.37 22.72 -27.03
N GLU A 313 -13.62 23.75 -26.23
CA GLU A 313 -13.49 23.74 -24.76
C GLU A 313 -14.82 23.43 -24.02
N GLN A 314 -15.86 22.94 -24.70
CA GLN A 314 -17.17 22.65 -24.09
C GLN A 314 -17.64 21.18 -24.17
N ARG A 315 -16.85 20.30 -24.80
CA ARG A 315 -17.30 18.94 -25.15
C ARG A 315 -16.80 17.83 -24.22
N ASN A 316 -15.86 18.14 -23.33
CA ASN A 316 -15.16 17.12 -22.53
C ASN A 316 -15.90 16.77 -21.21
N GLU A 317 -16.56 17.73 -20.55
CA GLU A 317 -17.33 17.44 -19.32
C GLU A 317 -18.56 16.58 -19.59
N SER A 318 -19.23 16.81 -20.72
CA SER A 318 -20.42 16.06 -21.13
C SER A 318 -20.07 14.64 -21.59
N PHE A 319 -18.95 14.44 -22.26
CA PHE A 319 -18.50 13.10 -22.65
C PHE A 319 -18.06 12.27 -21.43
N ALA A 320 -17.30 12.85 -20.50
CA ALA A 320 -16.91 12.19 -19.26
C ALA A 320 -18.12 11.86 -18.37
N ARG A 321 -19.13 12.75 -18.31
CA ARG A 321 -20.40 12.47 -17.62
C ARG A 321 -21.17 11.33 -18.28
N VAL A 322 -21.31 11.31 -19.60
CA VAL A 322 -22.02 10.24 -20.34
C VAL A 322 -21.28 8.90 -20.23
N PHE A 323 -19.94 8.90 -20.25
CA PHE A 323 -19.15 7.68 -20.05
C PHE A 323 -19.21 7.17 -18.61
N ASN A 324 -19.10 8.04 -17.60
CA ASN A 324 -19.31 7.67 -16.20
C ASN A 324 -20.75 7.16 -15.98
N MET A 325 -21.73 7.71 -16.69
CA MET A 325 -23.11 7.20 -16.69
C MET A 325 -23.15 5.78 -17.28
N LEU A 326 -22.53 5.54 -18.43
CA LEU A 326 -22.48 4.21 -19.08
C LEU A 326 -21.71 3.15 -18.26
N GLU A 327 -20.61 3.50 -17.59
CA GLU A 327 -19.93 2.59 -16.65
C GLU A 327 -20.82 2.26 -15.43
N ASN A 328 -21.56 3.24 -14.90
CA ASN A 328 -22.50 3.01 -13.78
C ASN A 328 -23.72 2.16 -14.15
N TYR A 329 -24.11 2.12 -15.44
CA TYR A 329 -25.23 1.32 -15.95
C TYR A 329 -24.81 -0.07 -16.46
N ASN A 330 -23.51 -0.38 -16.52
CA ASN A 330 -23.05 -1.72 -16.86
C ASN A 330 -22.73 -2.52 -15.59
N PRO A 331 -23.64 -3.38 -15.08
CA PRO A 331 -23.37 -4.22 -13.90
C PRO A 331 -22.20 -5.21 -14.10
N TRP A 332 -21.67 -5.30 -15.32
CA TRP A 332 -20.50 -6.10 -15.69
C TRP A 332 -19.21 -5.28 -15.76
N ALA A 333 -19.25 -3.98 -15.45
CA ALA A 333 -18.05 -3.16 -15.34
C ALA A 333 -17.44 -3.26 -13.93
N TYR A 334 -16.12 -3.13 -13.87
CA TYR A 334 -15.39 -3.05 -12.60
C TYR A 334 -15.70 -1.72 -11.89
N SER A 335 -15.89 -1.79 -10.58
CA SER A 335 -16.20 -0.65 -9.72
C SER A 335 -15.22 -0.55 -8.56
N HIS A 336 -15.03 0.66 -8.04
CA HIS A 336 -14.27 0.90 -6.82
C HIS A 336 -15.16 0.72 -5.59
N VAL A 337 -14.52 0.45 -4.45
CA VAL A 337 -15.19 0.26 -3.15
C VAL A 337 -14.57 1.22 -2.14
N GLY A 338 -15.42 1.92 -1.37
CA GLY A 338 -15.00 2.76 -0.25
C GLY A 338 -14.71 4.22 -0.58
N THR A 339 -14.17 4.92 0.43
CA THR A 339 -13.84 6.34 0.40
C THR A 339 -12.41 6.56 -0.11
N GLU A 340 -12.17 7.65 -0.85
CA GLU A 340 -10.85 7.98 -1.39
C GLU A 340 -10.15 9.08 -0.60
N LEU A 341 -8.90 8.82 -0.20
CA LEU A 341 -7.91 9.85 0.13
C LEU A 341 -7.02 10.07 -1.10
N LYS A 342 -7.24 11.17 -1.81
CA LYS A 342 -6.48 11.53 -3.00
C LYS A 342 -5.22 12.28 -2.63
N VAL A 343 -4.09 11.76 -3.09
CA VAL A 343 -2.79 12.43 -3.05
C VAL A 343 -2.28 12.61 -4.48
N ASP A 344 -1.30 13.48 -4.67
CA ASP A 344 -0.74 13.73 -6.01
C ASP A 344 0.77 13.95 -5.93
N THR A 345 1.54 13.13 -6.67
CA THR A 345 3.00 13.27 -6.79
C THR A 345 3.44 14.71 -7.05
N LYS A 346 2.68 15.45 -7.88
CA LYS A 346 3.01 16.83 -8.28
C LYS A 346 2.99 17.82 -7.13
N MET A 347 2.32 17.48 -6.03
CA MET A 347 2.20 18.32 -4.85
C MET A 347 3.44 18.27 -3.94
N SER A 348 4.25 17.23 -4.07
CA SER A 348 5.49 17.11 -3.31
C SER A 348 6.57 18.04 -3.89
N PRO A 349 7.20 18.91 -3.08
CA PRO A 349 8.33 19.71 -3.55
C PRO A 349 9.57 18.85 -3.81
N TYR A 350 9.60 17.60 -3.32
CA TYR A 350 10.74 16.68 -3.38
C TYR A 350 10.70 15.71 -4.55
N LEU A 351 9.50 15.32 -5.01
CA LEU A 351 9.32 14.39 -6.12
C LEU A 351 9.34 15.14 -7.45
N LYS A 352 9.84 14.50 -8.50
CA LYS A 352 9.74 15.03 -9.86
C LYS A 352 8.27 14.97 -10.33
N PRO A 353 7.80 15.95 -11.12
CA PRO A 353 6.40 15.98 -11.58
C PRO A 353 6.11 15.06 -12.78
N ASN A 354 7.13 14.69 -13.56
CA ASN A 354 7.01 13.92 -14.81
C ASN A 354 7.78 12.59 -14.69
N VAL A 355 7.32 11.68 -13.85
CA VAL A 355 8.02 10.42 -13.55
C VAL A 355 7.25 9.25 -14.10
N ASP A 356 7.97 8.19 -14.43
CA ASP A 356 7.42 6.91 -14.83
C ASP A 356 6.34 6.42 -13.85
N VAL A 357 5.33 5.74 -14.39
CA VAL A 357 4.17 5.22 -13.67
C VAL A 357 4.60 4.33 -12.50
N ALA A 358 5.67 3.54 -12.69
CA ALA A 358 6.23 2.68 -11.64
C ALA A 358 6.68 3.49 -10.40
N CYS A 359 7.17 4.71 -10.59
CA CYS A 359 7.60 5.58 -9.49
C CYS A 359 6.42 6.22 -8.75
N CYS A 360 5.33 6.54 -9.46
CA CYS A 360 4.09 7.02 -8.85
C CYS A 360 3.33 5.93 -8.10
N HIS A 361 3.52 4.68 -8.52
CA HIS A 361 2.96 3.48 -7.90
C HIS A 361 3.81 2.95 -6.73
N ASP A 362 4.95 3.55 -6.40
CA ASP A 362 5.80 3.06 -5.31
C ASP A 362 5.20 3.37 -3.93
N LEU A 363 5.20 2.38 -3.03
CA LEU A 363 4.62 2.53 -1.69
C LEU A 363 5.31 3.63 -0.86
N GLU A 364 6.63 3.79 -0.97
CA GLU A 364 7.34 4.86 -0.23
C GLU A 364 6.91 6.24 -0.75
N ALA A 365 6.66 6.38 -2.05
CA ALA A 365 6.09 7.60 -2.62
C ALA A 365 4.69 7.88 -2.06
N TYR A 366 3.82 6.87 -1.97
CA TYR A 366 2.51 6.98 -1.31
C TYR A 366 2.61 7.48 0.13
N LEU A 367 3.49 6.87 0.93
CA LEU A 367 3.63 7.23 2.34
C LEU A 367 4.26 8.60 2.54
N HIS A 368 5.16 9.01 1.64
CA HIS A 368 5.71 10.36 1.59
C HIS A 368 4.60 11.39 1.30
N LEU A 369 3.75 11.09 0.33
CA LEU A 369 2.64 11.96 -0.03
C LEU A 369 1.59 12.07 1.08
N VAL A 370 1.20 10.96 1.71
CA VAL A 370 0.26 10.99 2.85
C VAL A 370 0.83 11.77 4.02
N ASP A 371 2.10 11.55 4.37
CA ASP A 371 2.72 12.29 5.47
C ASP A 371 2.85 13.79 5.15
N GLY A 372 3.02 14.15 3.88
CA GLY A 372 3.04 15.54 3.43
C GLY A 372 1.66 16.18 3.30
N PHE A 373 0.61 15.42 3.01
CA PHE A 373 -0.70 15.94 2.64
C PHE A 373 -1.38 16.67 3.80
N LEU A 374 -1.82 17.91 3.55
CA LEU A 374 -2.58 18.72 4.50
C LEU A 374 -4.03 18.91 4.04
N SER A 375 -4.25 19.51 2.86
CA SER A 375 -5.58 19.66 2.26
C SER A 375 -5.46 19.75 0.73
N MET A 376 -6.59 19.71 0.02
CA MET A 376 -6.61 19.91 -1.44
C MET A 376 -6.11 21.31 -1.85
N GLU A 377 -6.32 22.32 -0.99
CA GLU A 377 -5.91 23.71 -1.22
C GLU A 377 -4.46 24.00 -0.76
N CYS A 378 -3.95 23.25 0.22
CA CYS A 378 -2.60 23.38 0.76
C CYS A 378 -1.88 22.02 0.66
N PRO A 379 -1.14 21.75 -0.43
CA PRO A 379 -0.93 20.37 -0.82
C PRO A 379 0.12 19.61 -0.01
N PHE A 380 1.12 20.32 0.52
CA PHE A 380 2.26 19.70 1.18
C PHE A 380 2.74 20.52 2.37
N ARG A 381 2.64 19.95 3.57
CA ARG A 381 3.00 20.59 4.83
C ARG A 381 4.50 20.75 4.98
N SER A 382 4.93 21.88 5.52
CA SER A 382 6.34 22.17 5.77
C SER A 382 6.96 21.30 6.88
N ASN A 383 6.14 20.74 7.76
CA ASN A 383 6.58 19.92 8.88
C ASN A 383 6.44 18.41 8.62
N ALA A 384 6.41 17.97 7.35
CA ALA A 384 6.48 16.56 7.00
C ALA A 384 7.67 15.90 7.72
N LYS A 385 7.46 14.68 8.19
CA LYS A 385 8.32 13.97 9.13
C LYS A 385 8.89 12.68 8.52
N ARG A 386 8.27 12.16 7.45
CA ARG A 386 8.78 10.98 6.74
C ARG A 386 10.14 11.29 6.12
N SER A 387 11.07 10.35 6.28
CA SER A 387 12.47 10.51 5.90
C SER A 387 12.62 10.58 4.37
N LEU A 388 13.16 11.70 3.89
CA LEU A 388 13.55 11.87 2.49
C LEU A 388 14.73 10.96 2.12
N ALA A 389 15.58 10.58 3.09
CA ALA A 389 16.65 9.61 2.83
C ALA A 389 16.12 8.22 2.46
N LYS A 390 15.02 7.77 3.09
CA LYS A 390 14.36 6.50 2.69
C LYS A 390 13.75 6.59 1.30
N LEU A 391 13.11 7.71 0.99
CA LEU A 391 12.58 7.98 -0.34
C LEU A 391 13.69 8.00 -1.40
N ILE A 392 14.85 8.58 -1.10
CA ILE A 392 16.01 8.57 -2.01
C ILE A 392 16.60 7.15 -2.17
N ASP A 393 16.72 6.38 -1.10
CA ASP A 393 17.28 5.02 -1.12
C ASP A 393 16.42 4.09 -1.99
N ASN A 394 15.09 4.20 -1.88
CA ASN A 394 14.14 3.37 -2.61
C ASN A 394 13.83 3.91 -4.02
N GLN A 395 13.86 5.24 -4.22
CA GLN A 395 13.30 5.92 -5.40
C GLN A 395 14.21 7.07 -5.90
N LYS A 396 15.53 6.87 -5.94
CA LYS A 396 16.51 7.90 -6.35
C LYS A 396 16.17 8.59 -7.68
N SER A 397 15.64 7.84 -8.65
CA SER A 397 15.23 8.36 -9.96
C SER A 397 14.02 9.29 -9.89
N ASN A 398 13.13 9.09 -8.93
CA ASN A 398 11.88 9.84 -8.70
C ASN A 398 12.11 11.16 -7.94
N VAL A 399 13.19 11.27 -7.16
CA VAL A 399 13.50 12.47 -6.37
C VAL A 399 14.21 13.53 -7.24
N LYS A 400 13.89 14.82 -7.05
CA LYS A 400 14.57 15.93 -7.76
C LYS A 400 16.07 15.90 -7.49
N GLN A 401 16.88 16.15 -8.54
CA GLN A 401 18.34 16.02 -8.48
C GLN A 401 18.97 16.83 -7.36
N LEU A 402 18.45 18.04 -7.08
CA LEU A 402 18.89 18.90 -5.98
C LEU A 402 19.05 18.12 -4.67
N TYR A 403 18.01 17.39 -4.26
CA TYR A 403 18.01 16.65 -3.00
C TYR A 403 18.87 15.37 -3.04
N THR A 404 19.05 14.77 -4.21
CA THR A 404 19.97 13.63 -4.36
C THR A 404 21.43 14.05 -4.23
N HIS A 405 21.79 15.24 -4.73
CA HIS A 405 23.13 15.80 -4.57
C HIS A 405 23.38 16.24 -3.13
N GLU A 406 22.42 16.92 -2.49
CA GLU A 406 22.53 17.31 -1.07
C GLU A 406 22.66 16.09 -0.14
N ALA A 407 21.91 15.02 -0.38
CA ALA A 407 22.05 13.78 0.39
C ALA A 407 23.44 13.14 0.25
N LEU A 408 24.05 13.23 -0.93
CA LEU A 408 25.42 12.76 -1.16
C LEU A 408 26.42 13.67 -0.43
N SER A 409 26.27 14.98 -0.53
CA SER A 409 27.13 15.97 0.15
C SER A 409 27.09 15.82 1.68
N LEU A 410 25.91 15.65 2.27
CA LEU A 410 25.76 15.45 3.72
C LEU A 410 26.32 14.10 4.19
N ASN A 411 26.26 13.05 3.35
CA ASN A 411 26.91 11.77 3.64
C ASN A 411 28.45 11.85 3.55
N LEU A 412 28.98 12.66 2.64
CA LEU A 412 30.41 12.98 2.54
C LEU A 412 30.89 13.75 3.78
N GLU A 413 30.18 14.82 4.18
CA GLU A 413 30.49 15.57 5.41
C GLU A 413 30.42 14.69 6.68
N ARG A 414 29.47 13.73 6.74
CA ARG A 414 29.42 12.75 7.82
C ARG A 414 30.66 11.86 7.85
N ARG A 415 31.15 11.39 6.70
CA ARG A 415 32.38 10.59 6.64
C ARG A 415 33.61 11.39 7.05
N ASP A 416 33.68 12.67 6.68
CA ASP A 416 34.78 13.55 7.07
C ASP A 416 34.74 13.90 8.57
N SER A 417 33.55 14.05 9.16
CA SER A 417 33.38 14.31 10.60
C SER A 417 33.72 13.12 11.52
N PHE A 418 33.75 11.89 10.99
CA PHE A 418 34.19 10.69 11.71
C PHE A 418 35.66 10.34 11.46
N SER A 419 36.43 11.21 10.79
CA SER A 419 37.87 11.04 10.55
C SER A 419 38.75 11.65 11.64
N ILE A 420 38.49 11.33 12.92
CA ILE A 420 39.50 11.54 13.97
C ILE A 420 39.72 10.23 14.74
N SER A 421 41.00 9.82 14.70
CA SER A 421 41.64 8.63 15.26
C SER A 421 41.32 7.27 14.62
N MET A 422 41.89 7.02 13.44
CA MET A 422 42.42 5.67 13.19
C MET A 422 43.82 5.60 13.80
N ILE A 423 43.97 4.76 14.82
CA ILE A 423 45.25 4.31 15.35
C ILE A 423 45.99 3.61 14.20
N SER A 424 47.19 4.11 13.91
CA SER A 424 48.15 3.54 12.97
C SER A 424 48.57 2.14 13.40
N CYS A 425 48.29 1.13 12.58
CA CYS A 425 48.99 -0.15 12.62
C CYS A 425 49.78 -0.33 11.32
N LEU A 426 51.07 -0.59 11.50
CA LEU A 426 52.20 -0.59 10.56
C LEU A 426 52.06 -1.56 9.37
N PRO A 427 52.86 -1.35 8.29
CA PRO A 427 52.90 -2.24 7.14
C PRO A 427 53.70 -3.52 7.45
N SER A 428 53.17 -4.67 7.01
CA SER A 428 53.93 -5.93 7.05
C SER A 428 54.99 -5.98 5.93
N PRO A 429 56.19 -6.51 6.22
CA PRO A 429 57.30 -6.55 5.28
C PRO A 429 57.24 -7.77 4.35
N SER A 430 57.94 -7.61 3.22
CA SER A 430 58.17 -8.53 2.12
C SER A 430 58.67 -9.93 2.52
N ARG A 431 58.21 -10.95 1.79
CA ARG A 431 59.04 -11.77 0.88
C ARG A 431 58.18 -12.49 -0.15
#